data_AF-A0A7C7YG66-F1
#
_entry.id   AF-A0A7C7YG66-F1
#
_cell.length_a   1.000
_cell.length_b   1.000
_cell.length_c   1.000
_cell.angle_alpha   90.00
_cell.angle_beta   90.00
_cell.angle_gamma   90.00
#
_symmetry.space_group_name_H-M   'P 1'
#
loop_
_entity.id
_entity.type
_entity.pdbx_description
1 polymer ?
#
loop_
_entity_poly.entity_id
_entity_poly.type
_entity_poly.pdbx_seq_one_letter_code
_entity_poly.pdbx_strand_id
1 'polypeptide(L)'
;MSRQKDRLKDRETPMSSPDPSEGARRNTKPRGRSFGLVLGATLALCGATAGSADNLLTGSTLTRDGSLGSEQVPLEIPGTGGVFDIGESHGSRPGGSNGINLLHSFGVFELASGDTANFHADYPTENIVVRVPYSVTIIEGSLDTETGPNTNGANLYWLSPRGVIFGNDATLDVGGSLAVSTADSLAFGADGETQTFEAHAEGQVPTLATARPEAFGFLGNASQRIVLNGSVLCGGNDIGCGGSPSRRRAVMGSITLEAGGIDLLEGAAIVASNQDVNLVATDSIELSGFDPVDDRGSSIRINNRNTQAGGNITLTADRIHLTDGAAVINLSQAGVESSGNIHLSATRGIRLDGSSEANMPIGSLILQNNFNDLVGISARLQRGSADILTVGSAVDAAGSTGAITLEAPVIELQDGAEVTTFAYGRASADITLLASDRLELSGRGRETPSDGSLASSSAVQSRNPGFGEAGARAGDIVVRAGDVVLRDGASFAVDTAGRGHAGAILIEADRLALLGESGLYSSSTATTALLEENGLFGAVPGQAGRIDVRAESVRLSGA
;
A
#
# COMPACT_ATOMS: atom_id res chain seq x y z
N MET A 1 76.84 28.35 10.21
CA MET A 1 75.55 29.07 10.15
C MET A 1 74.85 28.83 11.49
N SER A 2 75.14 29.64 12.52
CA SER A 2 74.32 30.79 12.99
C SER A 2 72.93 30.32 13.48
N ARG A 3 72.75 29.94 14.77
CA ARG A 3 72.66 30.78 16.00
C ARG A 3 71.44 31.72 15.99
N GLN A 4 70.62 31.86 17.04
CA GLN A 4 70.66 31.36 18.43
C GLN A 4 69.22 31.37 19.03
N LYS A 5 68.77 30.33 19.77
CA LYS A 5 68.49 30.31 21.25
C LYS A 5 67.29 31.16 21.75
N ASP A 6 66.52 30.82 22.79
CA ASP A 6 66.60 29.80 23.87
C ASP A 6 65.15 29.57 24.44
N ARG A 7 64.68 28.34 24.79
CA ARG A 7 64.67 27.69 26.14
C ARG A 7 63.73 28.32 27.20
N LEU A 8 63.06 27.65 28.17
CA LEU A 8 63.15 26.31 28.83
C LEU A 8 61.78 25.83 29.42
N LYS A 9 61.53 24.48 29.45
CA LYS A 9 61.19 23.57 30.60
C LYS A 9 60.04 23.84 31.61
N ASP A 10 59.53 22.88 32.42
CA ASP A 10 59.42 21.38 32.44
C ASP A 10 58.52 20.99 33.66
N ARG A 11 58.06 19.72 33.74
CA ARG A 11 57.75 18.87 34.93
C ARG A 11 56.40 18.89 35.69
N GLU A 12 55.61 17.84 35.45
CA GLU A 12 55.40 16.65 36.34
C GLU A 12 55.14 16.80 37.88
N THR A 13 53.89 16.47 38.30
CA THR A 13 53.43 15.45 39.31
C THR A 13 54.05 15.38 40.75
N PRO A 14 53.52 14.58 41.73
CA PRO A 14 52.16 14.04 42.00
C PRO A 14 51.67 14.17 43.49
N MET A 15 50.47 13.59 43.78
CA MET A 15 50.13 12.76 44.97
C MET A 15 49.62 13.35 46.32
N SER A 16 48.71 12.54 46.92
CA SER A 16 48.38 12.32 48.35
C SER A 16 47.14 12.98 49.00
N SER A 17 46.34 12.11 49.63
CA SER A 17 45.32 12.35 50.66
C SER A 17 45.95 12.21 52.07
N PRO A 18 45.32 12.60 53.21
CA PRO A 18 44.17 11.88 53.82
C PRO A 18 43.13 12.71 54.66
N ASP A 19 41.96 12.11 54.90
CA ASP A 19 41.12 11.89 56.15
C ASP A 19 41.29 12.79 57.43
N PRO A 20 40.46 12.72 58.53
CA PRO A 20 39.12 12.12 58.78
C PRO A 20 38.11 13.01 59.58
N SER A 21 36.97 12.40 60.00
CA SER A 21 36.15 12.68 61.23
C SER A 21 35.14 13.85 61.19
N GLU A 22 34.02 13.89 61.95
CA GLU A 22 33.30 12.95 62.84
C GLU A 22 31.85 13.48 63.04
N GLY A 23 30.88 12.65 63.50
CA GLY A 23 29.61 13.17 64.04
C GLY A 23 28.38 12.28 63.85
N ALA A 24 27.82 11.73 64.94
CA ALA A 24 26.79 10.68 64.88
C ALA A 24 25.49 10.98 65.66
N ARG A 25 24.45 10.15 65.39
CA ARG A 25 23.18 9.94 66.14
C ARG A 25 22.07 11.00 65.89
N ARG A 26 20.81 10.65 65.63
CA ARG A 26 19.94 9.77 66.47
C ARG A 26 18.78 9.08 65.71
N ASN A 27 18.33 7.97 66.30
CA ASN A 27 17.08 7.25 66.01
C ASN A 27 15.81 8.04 66.38
N THR A 28 14.74 7.90 65.57
CA THR A 28 13.35 7.69 66.05
C THR A 28 12.48 7.04 64.95
N LYS A 29 11.89 5.88 65.24
CA LYS A 29 10.71 5.34 64.54
C LYS A 29 9.44 6.00 65.09
N PRO A 30 8.34 6.04 64.32
CA PRO A 30 7.18 5.25 64.75
C PRO A 30 6.51 4.45 63.60
N ARG A 31 5.42 3.75 63.93
CA ARG A 31 4.76 2.71 63.12
C ARG A 31 3.67 3.27 62.19
N GLY A 32 3.65 2.78 60.96
CA GLY A 32 2.52 2.04 60.38
C GLY A 32 1.30 2.79 59.84
N ARG A 33 1.05 2.61 58.53
CA ARG A 33 -0.26 2.24 57.99
C ARG A 33 -0.13 1.75 56.54
N SER A 34 -0.85 0.68 56.22
CA SER A 34 -0.96 0.08 54.89
C SER A 34 -2.11 0.70 54.10
N PHE A 35 -1.86 1.13 52.86
CA PHE A 35 -2.89 1.35 51.84
C PHE A 35 -2.31 0.98 50.46
N GLY A 36 -3.15 0.43 49.58
CA GLY A 36 -2.72 -0.22 48.34
C GLY A 36 -2.22 0.74 47.26
N LEU A 37 -1.30 0.25 46.43
CA LEU A 37 -0.79 0.95 45.26
C LEU A 37 -1.67 0.62 44.04
N VAL A 38 -2.53 1.54 43.61
CA VAL A 38 -3.13 1.51 42.27
C VAL A 38 -2.16 2.22 41.34
N LEU A 39 -1.44 1.46 40.52
CA LEU A 39 -0.49 2.01 39.56
C LEU A 39 -1.21 2.43 38.28
N GLY A 40 -1.77 3.64 38.28
CA GLY A 40 -2.26 4.27 37.05
C GLY A 40 -1.08 4.77 36.21
N ALA A 41 -0.76 4.08 35.11
CA ALA A 41 0.26 4.52 34.18
C ALA A 41 -0.31 5.58 33.22
N THR A 42 -0.04 6.86 33.49
CA THR A 42 -0.29 7.95 32.54
C THR A 42 0.96 8.13 31.68
N LEU A 43 0.93 7.63 30.44
CA LEU A 43 2.01 7.83 29.47
C LEU A 43 1.90 9.24 28.88
N ALA A 44 2.87 10.09 29.23
CA ALA A 44 2.98 11.44 28.69
C ALA A 44 3.78 11.42 27.39
N LEU A 45 3.18 11.93 26.30
CA LEU A 45 3.93 12.24 25.09
C LEU A 45 4.91 13.39 25.38
N CYS A 46 6.21 13.13 25.23
CA CYS A 46 7.23 14.14 25.06
C CYS A 46 8.17 13.66 23.95
N GLY A 47 8.41 14.50 22.94
CA GLY A 47 9.05 14.08 21.70
C GLY A 47 10.49 13.59 21.88
N ALA A 48 10.84 12.57 21.13
CA ALA A 48 12.20 12.10 20.92
C ALA A 48 12.45 11.88 19.42
N THR A 49 13.70 12.03 19.02
CA THR A 49 14.22 11.87 17.65
C THR A 49 13.99 10.46 17.11
N ALA A 50 13.81 10.36 15.78
CA ALA A 50 13.72 9.09 15.08
C ALA A 50 14.87 8.13 15.42
N GLY A 51 14.48 6.91 15.77
CA GLY A 51 15.33 5.75 15.96
C GLY A 51 14.38 4.55 16.10
N SER A 52 14.53 3.56 15.23
CA SER A 52 13.66 2.38 15.23
C SER A 52 13.76 1.66 16.57
N ALA A 53 12.67 1.68 17.31
CA ALA A 53 12.45 0.76 18.40
C ALA A 53 11.72 -0.44 17.80
N ASP A 54 12.49 -1.41 17.28
CA ASP A 54 11.96 -2.71 16.88
C ASP A 54 11.18 -3.27 18.08
N ASN A 55 9.85 -3.24 17.99
CA ASN A 55 8.97 -3.63 19.10
C ASN A 55 8.82 -5.16 19.12
N LEU A 56 9.97 -5.84 19.13
CA LEU A 56 10.10 -7.27 18.88
C LEU A 56 9.37 -8.06 19.97
N LEU A 57 8.22 -8.64 19.61
CA LEU A 57 7.49 -9.55 20.46
C LEU A 57 8.41 -10.69 20.93
N THR A 58 8.60 -10.81 22.24
CA THR A 58 9.48 -11.84 22.82
C THR A 58 8.86 -13.26 22.84
N GLY A 59 7.64 -13.38 22.32
CA GLY A 59 6.85 -14.62 22.18
C GLY A 59 5.37 -14.29 21.93
N SER A 60 4.64 -15.22 21.30
CA SER A 60 3.21 -15.04 21.01
C SER A 60 2.32 -15.18 22.25
N THR A 61 1.25 -14.38 22.30
CA THR A 61 0.17 -14.45 23.30
C THR A 61 -1.19 -14.43 22.59
N LEU A 62 -1.83 -15.60 22.49
CA LEU A 62 -3.18 -15.75 21.92
C LEU A 62 -4.14 -16.17 23.03
N THR A 63 -5.02 -15.26 23.45
CA THR A 63 -5.99 -15.49 24.54
C THR A 63 -7.42 -15.27 24.06
N ARG A 64 -8.26 -16.30 24.13
CA ARG A 64 -9.71 -16.23 23.93
C ARG A 64 -10.37 -15.30 24.96
N ASP A 65 -11.38 -14.54 24.56
CA ASP A 65 -12.16 -13.72 25.51
C ASP A 65 -13.24 -14.52 26.28
N GLY A 66 -13.48 -15.77 25.89
CA GLY A 66 -14.50 -16.65 26.49
C GLY A 66 -15.95 -16.35 26.08
N SER A 67 -16.17 -15.42 25.15
CA SER A 67 -17.50 -15.10 24.61
C SER A 67 -17.96 -16.11 23.53
N LEU A 68 -17.02 -16.74 22.83
CA LEU A 68 -17.21 -17.81 21.86
C LEU A 68 -16.39 -19.05 22.25
N GLY A 69 -16.79 -20.23 21.77
CA GLY A 69 -16.16 -21.50 22.11
C GLY A 69 -17.09 -22.43 22.90
N SER A 70 -16.82 -23.74 22.81
CA SER A 70 -17.48 -24.77 23.63
C SER A 70 -16.69 -25.13 24.90
N GLU A 71 -15.41 -24.75 24.97
CA GLU A 71 -14.50 -25.05 26.06
C GLU A 71 -14.28 -23.85 27.00
N GLN A 72 -14.47 -24.03 28.30
CA GLN A 72 -14.23 -22.97 29.29
C GLN A 72 -12.75 -22.80 29.71
N VAL A 73 -11.87 -23.75 29.39
CA VAL A 73 -10.43 -23.73 29.73
C VAL A 73 -9.68 -24.59 28.69
N PRO A 74 -8.47 -24.21 28.22
CA PRO A 74 -7.75 -22.97 28.52
C PRO A 74 -8.17 -21.79 27.64
N LEU A 75 -8.13 -20.58 28.20
CA LEU A 75 -8.35 -19.34 27.45
C LEU A 75 -7.14 -19.01 26.56
N GLU A 76 -5.93 -19.28 27.06
CA GLU A 76 -4.69 -19.27 26.29
C GLU A 76 -4.67 -20.45 25.31
N ILE A 77 -4.39 -20.18 24.03
CA ILE A 77 -4.16 -21.22 23.03
C ILE A 77 -2.67 -21.56 23.05
N PRO A 78 -2.25 -22.80 23.38
CA PRO A 78 -0.83 -23.14 23.47
C PRO A 78 -0.23 -23.40 22.09
N GLY A 79 0.83 -22.66 21.74
CA GLY A 79 1.63 -22.93 20.56
C GLY A 79 2.43 -24.22 20.68
N THR A 80 2.24 -25.18 19.77
CA THR A 80 3.01 -26.42 19.72
C THR A 80 4.05 -26.35 18.61
N GLY A 81 5.32 -26.15 19.00
CA GLY A 81 6.42 -26.02 18.03
C GLY A 81 6.34 -24.76 17.15
N GLY A 82 5.71 -23.69 17.68
CA GLY A 82 5.46 -22.43 16.98
C GLY A 82 4.11 -22.35 16.26
N VAL A 83 3.31 -23.43 16.23
CA VAL A 83 1.99 -23.43 15.59
C VAL A 83 0.88 -23.36 16.64
N PHE A 84 -0.01 -22.38 16.48
CA PHE A 84 -1.23 -22.18 17.27
C PHE A 84 -2.42 -22.65 16.44
N ASP A 85 -2.90 -23.87 16.70
CA ASP A 85 -4.05 -24.44 15.97
C ASP A 85 -5.39 -23.89 16.50
N ILE A 86 -6.15 -23.25 15.62
CA ILE A 86 -7.39 -22.52 15.94
C ILE A 86 -8.56 -23.18 15.20
N GLY A 87 -9.15 -24.20 15.85
CA GLY A 87 -10.22 -25.02 15.29
C GLY A 87 -11.61 -24.79 15.89
N GLU A 88 -12.54 -25.70 15.57
CA GLU A 88 -13.95 -25.67 15.98
C GLU A 88 -14.16 -25.50 17.50
N SER A 89 -13.31 -26.12 18.34
CA SER A 89 -13.35 -26.00 19.82
C SER A 89 -13.05 -24.59 20.34
N HIS A 90 -12.32 -23.80 19.54
CA HIS A 90 -11.92 -22.42 19.83
C HIS A 90 -12.92 -21.38 19.30
N GLY A 91 -14.04 -21.80 18.71
CA GLY A 91 -15.00 -20.91 18.06
C GLY A 91 -16.48 -21.28 18.24
N SER A 92 -17.33 -20.64 17.44
CA SER A 92 -18.76 -20.92 17.38
C SER A 92 -19.20 -21.04 15.92
N ARG A 93 -20.01 -22.06 15.61
CA ARG A 93 -20.59 -22.29 14.28
C ARG A 93 -22.12 -22.17 14.33
N PRO A 94 -22.66 -20.98 14.02
CA PRO A 94 -24.09 -20.80 13.76
C PRO A 94 -24.58 -21.79 12.70
N GLY A 95 -25.70 -22.47 12.94
CA GLY A 95 -26.22 -23.51 12.03
C GLY A 95 -25.62 -24.90 12.21
N GLY A 96 -24.69 -25.10 13.15
CA GLY A 96 -24.04 -26.39 13.40
C GLY A 96 -23.25 -26.89 12.19
N SER A 97 -23.13 -28.20 11.98
CA SER A 97 -22.31 -28.80 10.89
C SER A 97 -22.66 -28.38 9.45
N ASN A 98 -23.78 -27.67 9.25
CA ASN A 98 -24.20 -27.13 7.96
C ASN A 98 -23.97 -25.61 7.84
N GLY A 99 -23.46 -24.97 8.90
CA GLY A 99 -23.15 -23.56 8.95
C GLY A 99 -21.87 -23.22 8.21
N ILE A 100 -21.93 -22.21 7.35
CA ILE A 100 -20.81 -21.79 6.49
C ILE A 100 -19.77 -20.90 7.18
N ASN A 101 -20.07 -20.37 8.37
CA ASN A 101 -19.18 -19.48 9.11
C ASN A 101 -18.66 -20.12 10.40
N LEU A 102 -17.36 -19.95 10.67
CA LEU A 102 -16.74 -20.27 11.95
C LEU A 102 -16.25 -18.97 12.61
N LEU A 103 -16.78 -18.65 13.79
CA LEU A 103 -16.52 -17.39 14.48
C LEU A 103 -15.55 -17.60 15.67
N HIS A 104 -14.51 -16.79 15.77
CA HIS A 104 -13.52 -16.77 16.86
C HIS A 104 -13.45 -15.41 17.54
N SER A 105 -13.11 -15.39 18.84
CA SER A 105 -13.05 -14.16 19.63
C SER A 105 -11.89 -14.19 20.62
N PHE A 106 -11.03 -13.17 20.55
CA PHE A 106 -9.80 -13.07 21.33
C PHE A 106 -9.79 -11.81 22.19
N GLY A 107 -9.39 -11.94 23.46
CA GLY A 107 -9.11 -10.81 24.33
C GLY A 107 -7.72 -10.20 24.08
N VAL A 108 -6.77 -11.02 23.62
CA VAL A 108 -5.42 -10.63 23.19
C VAL A 108 -5.03 -11.49 21.98
N PHE A 109 -4.50 -10.85 20.94
CA PHE A 109 -3.90 -11.52 19.78
C PHE A 109 -2.58 -10.82 19.41
N GLU A 110 -1.48 -11.37 19.95
CA GLU A 110 -0.11 -10.96 19.67
C GLU A 110 0.63 -12.18 19.12
N LEU A 111 0.95 -12.19 17.83
CA LEU A 111 1.64 -13.30 17.17
C LEU A 111 3.07 -12.88 16.81
N ALA A 112 4.07 -13.50 17.42
CA ALA A 112 5.48 -13.20 17.24
C ALA A 112 6.07 -13.78 15.94
N SER A 113 7.22 -13.23 15.52
CA SER A 113 7.92 -13.69 14.32
C SER A 113 8.32 -15.16 14.41
N GLY A 114 8.06 -15.89 13.33
CA GLY A 114 8.31 -17.33 13.21
C GLY A 114 7.21 -18.24 13.77
N ASP A 115 6.23 -17.70 14.51
CA ASP A 115 5.04 -18.43 14.93
C ASP A 115 3.93 -18.35 13.85
N THR A 116 3.03 -19.33 13.84
CA THR A 116 1.89 -19.44 12.91
C THR A 116 0.59 -19.56 13.68
N ALA A 117 -0.42 -18.76 13.35
CA ALA A 117 -1.82 -18.97 13.75
C ALA A 117 -2.55 -19.73 12.63
N ASN A 118 -2.82 -21.01 12.83
CA ASN A 118 -3.42 -21.90 11.83
C ASN A 118 -4.91 -22.09 12.11
N PHE A 119 -5.77 -21.42 11.33
CA PHE A 119 -7.22 -21.54 11.41
C PHE A 119 -7.72 -22.74 10.60
N HIS A 120 -8.48 -23.64 11.24
CA HIS A 120 -9.00 -24.85 10.60
C HIS A 120 -10.46 -25.15 11.02
N ALA A 121 -11.11 -26.09 10.34
CA ALA A 121 -12.51 -26.45 10.62
C ALA A 121 -12.81 -27.94 10.49
N ASP A 122 -13.71 -28.43 11.33
CA ASP A 122 -14.19 -29.82 11.30
C ASP A 122 -15.28 -30.05 10.23
N TYR A 123 -15.89 -28.97 9.75
CA TYR A 123 -16.96 -28.95 8.75
C TYR A 123 -16.68 -27.94 7.62
N PRO A 124 -17.23 -28.15 6.41
CA PRO A 124 -17.07 -27.21 5.29
C PRO A 124 -17.42 -25.77 5.68
N THR A 125 -16.48 -24.85 5.45
CA THR A 125 -16.52 -23.47 5.92
C THR A 125 -16.18 -22.54 4.76
N GLU A 126 -17.06 -21.58 4.49
CA GLU A 126 -16.81 -20.52 3.49
C GLU A 126 -16.09 -19.32 4.12
N ASN A 127 -16.38 -19.00 5.39
CA ASN A 127 -15.83 -17.82 6.05
C ASN A 127 -15.37 -18.12 7.48
N ILE A 128 -14.15 -17.74 7.81
CA ILE A 128 -13.61 -17.71 9.17
C ILE A 128 -13.66 -16.25 9.62
N VAL A 129 -14.28 -15.98 10.76
CA VAL A 129 -14.55 -14.62 11.25
C VAL A 129 -13.90 -14.46 12.62
N VAL A 130 -12.90 -13.59 12.72
CA VAL A 130 -12.14 -13.34 13.95
C VAL A 130 -12.49 -11.95 14.48
N ARG A 131 -12.73 -11.81 15.79
CA ARG A 131 -12.79 -10.49 16.44
C ARG A 131 -11.79 -10.37 17.60
N VAL A 132 -11.23 -9.16 17.75
CA VAL A 132 -10.34 -8.77 18.87
C VAL A 132 -10.82 -7.42 19.43
N PRO A 133 -11.83 -7.41 20.33
CA PRO A 133 -12.50 -6.17 20.73
C PRO A 133 -11.69 -5.25 21.65
N TYR A 134 -10.79 -5.75 22.49
CA TYR A 134 -10.30 -4.98 23.64
C TYR A 134 -8.84 -4.52 23.55
N SER A 135 -7.99 -5.27 22.84
CA SER A 135 -6.56 -5.01 22.62
C SER A 135 -6.27 -4.61 21.17
N VAL A 136 -5.14 -3.93 20.95
CA VAL A 136 -4.53 -3.83 19.61
C VAL A 136 -4.14 -5.24 19.16
N THR A 137 -4.35 -5.57 17.89
CA THR A 137 -3.83 -6.82 17.29
C THR A 137 -2.42 -6.57 16.77
N ILE A 138 -1.46 -7.43 17.12
CA ILE A 138 -0.08 -7.37 16.62
C ILE A 138 0.27 -8.69 15.95
N ILE A 139 0.71 -8.64 14.69
CA ILE A 139 1.05 -9.80 13.88
C ILE A 139 2.45 -9.56 13.29
N GLU A 140 3.43 -10.30 13.82
CA GLU A 140 4.78 -10.47 13.28
C GLU A 140 4.95 -11.87 12.66
N GLY A 141 4.05 -12.81 12.95
CA GLY A 141 4.06 -14.19 12.45
C GLY A 141 3.13 -14.44 11.25
N SER A 142 2.84 -15.71 10.96
CA SER A 142 1.98 -16.10 9.84
C SER A 142 0.51 -16.30 10.25
N LEU A 143 -0.44 -15.70 9.52
CA LEU A 143 -1.85 -16.10 9.58
C LEU A 143 -2.15 -17.10 8.46
N ASP A 144 -2.49 -18.33 8.83
CA ASP A 144 -2.73 -19.43 7.89
C ASP A 144 -4.18 -19.91 8.03
N THR A 145 -4.86 -20.22 6.92
CA THR A 145 -6.09 -21.01 6.92
C THR A 145 -5.76 -22.39 6.34
N GLU A 146 -5.93 -23.46 7.11
CA GLU A 146 -5.44 -24.79 6.75
C GLU A 146 -5.95 -25.22 5.36
N THR A 147 -5.09 -25.79 4.52
CA THR A 147 -5.48 -26.41 3.24
C THR A 147 -6.15 -27.79 3.43
N GLY A 148 -7.02 -27.91 4.43
CA GLY A 148 -7.86 -29.07 4.70
C GLY A 148 -9.09 -29.12 3.77
N PRO A 149 -9.80 -30.27 3.69
CA PRO A 149 -10.99 -30.42 2.83
C PRO A 149 -12.16 -29.50 3.23
N ASN A 150 -12.11 -28.91 4.42
CA ASN A 150 -13.16 -28.10 5.02
C ASN A 150 -12.90 -26.59 4.94
N THR A 151 -11.65 -26.17 4.72
CA THR A 151 -11.19 -24.76 4.77
C THR A 151 -10.43 -24.32 3.52
N ASN A 152 -10.14 -25.24 2.59
CA ASN A 152 -9.59 -24.89 1.28
C ASN A 152 -10.55 -23.99 0.49
N GLY A 153 -10.21 -22.71 0.34
CA GLY A 153 -11.08 -21.68 -0.25
C GLY A 153 -11.76 -20.75 0.76
N ALA A 154 -11.57 -20.94 2.06
CA ALA A 154 -12.23 -20.13 3.09
C ALA A 154 -11.68 -18.70 3.13
N ASN A 155 -12.59 -17.73 3.20
CA ASN A 155 -12.27 -16.33 3.42
C ASN A 155 -11.92 -16.08 4.89
N LEU A 156 -11.03 -15.14 5.18
CA LEU A 156 -10.73 -14.68 6.53
C LEU A 156 -11.23 -13.24 6.73
N TYR A 157 -12.18 -13.06 7.63
CA TYR A 157 -12.68 -11.75 8.07
C TYR A 157 -12.13 -11.44 9.46
N TRP A 158 -11.61 -10.24 9.66
CA TRP A 158 -10.95 -9.82 10.90
C TRP A 158 -11.51 -8.49 11.38
N LEU A 159 -11.95 -8.44 12.64
CA LEU A 159 -12.63 -7.29 13.25
C LEU A 159 -11.88 -6.86 14.52
N SER A 160 -11.12 -5.76 14.46
CA SER A 160 -10.29 -5.25 15.56
C SER A 160 -10.50 -3.74 15.76
N PRO A 161 -11.55 -3.31 16.48
CA PRO A 161 -11.87 -1.91 16.72
C PRO A 161 -10.74 -1.05 17.31
N ARG A 162 -9.71 -1.69 17.86
CA ARG A 162 -8.57 -1.09 18.55
C ARG A 162 -7.36 -0.86 17.64
N GLY A 163 -7.42 -1.31 16.38
CA GLY A 163 -6.31 -1.26 15.43
C GLY A 163 -5.60 -2.60 15.23
N VAL A 164 -4.87 -2.70 14.12
CA VAL A 164 -4.09 -3.87 13.71
C VAL A 164 -2.71 -3.41 13.25
N ILE A 165 -1.67 -4.10 13.68
CA ILE A 165 -0.29 -3.88 13.24
C ILE A 165 0.22 -5.17 12.61
N PHE A 166 0.56 -5.11 11.33
CA PHE A 166 1.36 -6.10 10.62
C PHE A 166 2.81 -5.62 10.62
N GLY A 167 3.67 -6.30 11.37
CA GLY A 167 5.09 -5.99 11.44
C GLY A 167 5.89 -6.73 10.36
N ASN A 168 7.21 -6.50 10.35
CA ASN A 168 8.07 -6.78 9.19
C ASN A 168 8.05 -8.24 8.73
N ASP A 169 7.92 -9.18 9.67
CA ASP A 169 7.98 -10.61 9.39
C ASP A 169 6.60 -11.24 9.07
N ALA A 170 5.52 -10.46 9.15
CA ALA A 170 4.14 -10.92 8.99
C ALA A 170 3.89 -11.57 7.61
N THR A 171 3.22 -12.72 7.62
CA THR A 171 2.81 -13.44 6.40
C THR A 171 1.36 -13.91 6.44
N LEU A 172 0.80 -14.22 5.26
CA LEU A 172 -0.60 -14.61 5.08
C LEU A 172 -0.72 -15.82 4.14
N ASP A 173 -1.21 -16.96 4.61
CA ASP A 173 -1.65 -18.11 3.78
C ASP A 173 -3.17 -18.28 3.91
N VAL A 174 -3.93 -17.39 3.25
CA VAL A 174 -5.41 -17.44 3.27
C VAL A 174 -5.92 -18.13 2.00
N GLY A 175 -6.75 -19.16 2.18
CA GLY A 175 -7.26 -19.99 1.09
C GLY A 175 -8.31 -19.32 0.20
N GLY A 176 -8.95 -18.25 0.69
CA GLY A 176 -9.87 -17.37 -0.03
C GLY A 176 -9.44 -15.90 0.06
N SER A 177 -10.41 -14.98 0.16
CA SER A 177 -10.16 -13.54 0.35
C SER A 177 -9.82 -13.19 1.81
N LEU A 178 -9.10 -12.10 2.01
CA LEU A 178 -8.83 -11.49 3.31
C LEU A 178 -9.59 -10.15 3.44
N ALA A 179 -10.30 -9.95 4.54
CA ALA A 179 -10.94 -8.70 4.89
C ALA A 179 -10.57 -8.31 6.34
N VAL A 180 -9.86 -7.20 6.55
CA VAL A 180 -9.45 -6.72 7.89
C VAL A 180 -10.07 -5.36 8.17
N SER A 181 -10.69 -5.19 9.33
CA SER A 181 -11.36 -3.94 9.68
C SER A 181 -11.14 -3.51 11.12
N THR A 182 -11.14 -2.20 11.34
CA THR A 182 -11.27 -1.58 12.68
C THR A 182 -12.71 -1.14 12.99
N ALA A 183 -13.70 -1.70 12.30
CA ALA A 183 -15.11 -1.44 12.58
C ALA A 183 -15.60 -2.07 13.89
N ASP A 184 -16.67 -1.50 14.42
CA ASP A 184 -17.34 -1.97 15.63
C ASP A 184 -18.28 -3.15 15.37
N SER A 185 -18.58 -3.46 14.11
CA SER A 185 -19.49 -4.55 13.74
C SER A 185 -19.23 -5.10 12.33
N LEU A 186 -19.71 -6.32 12.09
CA LEU A 186 -19.77 -6.98 10.79
C LEU A 186 -21.22 -7.39 10.53
N ALA A 187 -21.81 -6.91 9.44
CA ALA A 187 -23.14 -7.31 9.00
C ALA A 187 -23.08 -8.66 8.26
N PHE A 188 -24.04 -9.52 8.55
CA PHE A 188 -24.31 -10.77 7.87
C PHE A 188 -25.67 -10.68 7.18
N GLY A 189 -25.77 -11.06 5.90
CA GLY A 189 -26.99 -10.85 5.13
C GLY A 189 -27.27 -11.88 4.04
N ALA A 190 -28.55 -11.95 3.67
CA ALA A 190 -29.08 -12.73 2.55
C ALA A 190 -30.42 -12.13 2.10
N ASP A 191 -30.69 -12.14 0.80
CA ASP A 191 -31.97 -11.72 0.18
C ASP A 191 -32.51 -10.34 0.60
N GLY A 192 -31.62 -9.43 1.05
CA GLY A 192 -31.96 -8.06 1.46
C GLY A 192 -32.21 -7.86 2.96
N GLU A 193 -32.11 -8.90 3.78
CA GLU A 193 -32.19 -8.83 5.25
C GLU A 193 -30.79 -8.96 5.87
N THR A 194 -30.48 -8.15 6.89
CA THR A 194 -29.16 -8.11 7.55
C THR A 194 -29.25 -8.22 9.08
N GLN A 195 -28.26 -8.87 9.71
CA GLN A 195 -28.02 -8.83 11.15
C GLN A 195 -26.56 -8.50 11.46
N THR A 196 -26.33 -7.66 12.47
CA THR A 196 -24.99 -7.23 12.88
C THR A 196 -24.40 -8.14 13.96
N PHE A 197 -23.17 -8.59 13.74
CA PHE A 197 -22.28 -9.13 14.75
C PHE A 197 -21.40 -8.00 15.28
N GLU A 198 -21.67 -7.53 16.49
CA GLU A 198 -20.87 -6.49 17.13
C GLU A 198 -19.52 -7.04 17.60
N ALA A 199 -18.46 -6.24 17.51
CA ALA A 199 -17.16 -6.56 18.08
C ALA A 199 -17.25 -6.63 19.61
N HIS A 200 -17.90 -5.65 20.24
CA HIS A 200 -17.85 -5.42 21.69
C HIS A 200 -18.96 -6.11 22.51
N ALA A 201 -19.90 -6.83 21.87
CA ALA A 201 -21.00 -7.47 22.57
C ALA A 201 -20.52 -8.70 23.40
N GLU A 202 -20.46 -8.52 24.72
CA GLU A 202 -20.35 -9.60 25.70
C GLU A 202 -21.70 -10.35 25.80
N GLY A 203 -21.86 -11.43 25.04
CA GLY A 203 -22.71 -12.54 25.50
C GLY A 203 -23.67 -13.20 24.50
N GLN A 204 -23.88 -12.68 23.29
CA GLN A 204 -24.70 -13.38 22.27
C GLN A 204 -24.14 -13.26 20.85
N VAL A 205 -23.94 -14.43 20.21
CA VAL A 205 -23.84 -14.52 18.74
C VAL A 205 -25.25 -14.30 18.17
N PRO A 206 -25.41 -13.39 17.18
CA PRO A 206 -26.69 -13.22 16.49
C PRO A 206 -27.18 -14.51 15.85
N THR A 207 -28.48 -14.77 15.93
CA THR A 207 -29.06 -16.03 15.44
C THR A 207 -28.90 -16.23 13.93
N LEU A 208 -28.71 -15.15 13.15
CA LEU A 208 -28.45 -15.20 11.69
C LEU A 208 -26.98 -15.02 11.28
N ALA A 209 -26.01 -15.23 12.18
CA ALA A 209 -24.61 -15.42 11.78
C ALA A 209 -24.36 -16.73 10.95
N THR A 210 -25.43 -17.30 10.37
CA THR A 210 -25.46 -18.36 9.35
C THR A 210 -25.41 -17.82 7.90
N ALA A 211 -25.75 -16.55 7.67
CA ALA A 211 -25.70 -15.91 6.36
C ALA A 211 -24.27 -15.51 5.99
N ARG A 212 -23.99 -14.93 4.81
CA ARG A 212 -22.61 -14.50 4.48
C ARG A 212 -22.30 -13.15 5.11
N PRO A 213 -21.03 -12.88 5.51
CA PRO A 213 -20.55 -11.52 5.75
C PRO A 213 -20.83 -10.62 4.52
N GLU A 214 -21.30 -9.41 4.76
CA GLU A 214 -21.72 -8.48 3.69
C GLU A 214 -20.99 -7.12 3.76
N ALA A 215 -20.95 -6.49 4.94
CA ALA A 215 -20.33 -5.18 5.11
C ALA A 215 -19.85 -4.94 6.55
N PHE A 216 -18.79 -4.17 6.76
CA PHE A 216 -18.41 -3.68 8.08
C PHE A 216 -19.25 -2.45 8.48
N GLY A 217 -19.43 -2.25 9.79
CA GLY A 217 -20.25 -1.15 10.34
C GLY A 217 -19.54 -0.43 11.48
N PHE A 218 -19.30 0.88 11.30
CA PHE A 218 -18.61 1.75 12.25
C PHE A 218 -19.59 2.54 13.13
N LEU A 219 -19.29 2.65 14.43
CA LEU A 219 -20.05 3.44 15.39
C LEU A 219 -19.38 4.81 15.59
N GLY A 220 -19.73 5.75 14.71
CA GLY A 220 -19.15 7.09 14.67
C GLY A 220 -17.98 7.18 13.71
N ASN A 221 -17.01 8.04 14.00
CA ASN A 221 -15.83 8.22 13.15
C ASN A 221 -14.79 7.18 13.54
N ALA A 222 -14.46 6.26 12.63
CA ALA A 222 -13.45 5.24 12.85
C ALA A 222 -12.11 5.91 13.20
N SER A 223 -11.57 5.58 14.38
CA SER A 223 -10.45 6.33 14.97
C SER A 223 -9.13 5.56 15.02
N GLN A 224 -9.16 4.26 14.77
CA GLN A 224 -7.99 3.39 14.85
C GLN A 224 -7.47 3.04 13.46
N ARG A 225 -6.20 2.64 13.41
CA ARG A 225 -5.46 2.45 12.17
C ARG A 225 -5.12 0.98 11.94
N ILE A 226 -5.04 0.60 10.67
CA ILE A 226 -4.35 -0.62 10.23
C ILE A 226 -2.98 -0.16 9.73
N VAL A 227 -1.91 -0.69 10.33
CA VAL A 227 -0.52 -0.32 10.02
C VAL A 227 0.20 -1.53 9.47
N LEU A 228 0.85 -1.37 8.32
CA LEU A 228 1.77 -2.32 7.72
C LEU A 228 3.17 -1.69 7.82
N ASN A 229 4.08 -2.26 8.62
CA ASN A 229 5.42 -1.70 8.83
C ASN A 229 6.48 -2.66 8.29
N GLY A 230 7.05 -2.38 7.11
CA GLY A 230 7.94 -3.28 6.35
C GLY A 230 7.25 -4.54 5.79
N SER A 231 6.14 -4.97 6.39
CA SER A 231 5.37 -6.18 6.08
C SER A 231 4.95 -6.28 4.61
N VAL A 232 4.86 -7.51 4.09
CA VAL A 232 4.33 -7.76 2.74
C VAL A 232 3.09 -8.67 2.83
N LEU A 233 1.90 -8.05 2.71
CA LEU A 233 0.65 -8.80 2.59
C LEU A 233 0.50 -9.29 1.15
N CYS A 234 0.41 -10.60 0.96
CA CYS A 234 0.51 -11.22 -0.37
C CYS A 234 -0.71 -12.06 -0.73
N GLY A 235 -1.17 -11.90 -1.98
CA GLY A 235 -2.27 -12.62 -2.59
C GLY A 235 -1.89 -13.36 -3.87
N GLY A 236 -2.19 -14.66 -3.90
CA GLY A 236 -1.78 -15.60 -4.94
C GLY A 236 -0.27 -15.86 -5.01
N ASN A 237 0.14 -16.90 -5.74
CA ASN A 237 1.54 -17.37 -5.81
C ASN A 237 2.46 -16.41 -6.61
N ASP A 238 2.69 -15.22 -6.06
CA ASP A 238 3.41 -14.11 -6.70
C ASP A 238 4.93 -14.16 -6.44
N ILE A 239 5.72 -13.90 -7.47
CA ILE A 239 7.19 -13.81 -7.41
C ILE A 239 7.65 -12.56 -6.61
N GLY A 240 6.80 -11.55 -6.47
CA GLY A 240 7.02 -10.33 -5.70
C GLY A 240 6.81 -10.46 -4.19
N CYS A 241 6.50 -11.65 -3.66
CA CYS A 241 6.32 -11.94 -2.23
C CYS A 241 7.64 -12.28 -1.51
N GLY A 242 8.67 -11.47 -1.72
CA GLY A 242 10.07 -11.75 -1.37
C GLY A 242 10.31 -12.52 -0.06
N GLY A 243 11.07 -13.62 -0.14
CA GLY A 243 11.42 -14.46 1.00
C GLY A 243 11.98 -15.83 0.59
N SER A 244 12.56 -16.57 1.53
CA SER A 244 13.04 -17.94 1.26
C SER A 244 11.87 -18.86 0.86
N PRO A 245 11.96 -19.63 -0.24
CA PRO A 245 10.80 -20.28 -0.90
C PRO A 245 10.25 -21.53 -0.19
N SER A 246 10.57 -21.77 1.08
CA SER A 246 10.25 -23.03 1.76
C SER A 246 8.86 -23.10 2.41
N ARG A 247 8.28 -21.98 2.86
CA ARG A 247 6.93 -21.92 3.50
C ARG A 247 6.27 -20.54 3.38
N ARG A 248 5.97 -20.07 2.17
CA ARG A 248 5.08 -18.92 1.96
C ARG A 248 4.09 -19.24 0.83
N ARG A 249 2.82 -19.25 1.19
CA ARG A 249 1.67 -19.15 0.30
C ARG A 249 1.07 -17.75 0.49
N ALA A 250 -0.09 -17.48 -0.08
CA ALA A 250 -0.63 -16.15 -0.26
C ALA A 250 -2.16 -16.19 -0.38
N VAL A 251 -2.83 -15.10 0.03
CA VAL A 251 -4.28 -14.87 -0.04
C VAL A 251 -4.81 -15.19 -1.45
N MET A 252 -5.51 -16.30 -1.63
CA MET A 252 -5.92 -16.75 -2.98
C MET A 252 -7.09 -15.95 -3.57
N GLY A 253 -7.75 -15.09 -2.77
CA GLY A 253 -8.79 -14.14 -3.18
C GLY A 253 -8.36 -12.67 -3.06
N SER A 254 -9.35 -11.79 -2.94
CA SER A 254 -9.16 -10.34 -2.78
C SER A 254 -8.62 -9.94 -1.41
N ILE A 255 -8.05 -8.73 -1.33
CA ILE A 255 -7.58 -8.12 -0.07
C ILE A 255 -8.38 -6.84 0.17
N THR A 256 -9.13 -6.78 1.28
CA THR A 256 -9.88 -5.60 1.71
C THR A 256 -9.40 -5.13 3.09
N LEU A 257 -9.06 -3.85 3.24
CA LEU A 257 -8.80 -3.24 4.55
C LEU A 257 -9.75 -2.06 4.78
N GLU A 258 -10.43 -2.01 5.93
CA GLU A 258 -11.38 -0.92 6.27
C GLU A 258 -11.10 -0.31 7.66
N ALA A 259 -10.74 0.97 7.76
CA ALA A 259 -10.29 1.54 9.03
C ALA A 259 -10.57 3.04 9.21
N GLY A 260 -10.14 3.60 10.35
CA GLY A 260 -9.99 5.04 10.51
C GLY A 260 -8.89 5.58 9.61
N GLY A 261 -7.71 4.97 9.68
CA GLY A 261 -6.61 5.20 8.74
C GLY A 261 -5.90 3.90 8.35
N ILE A 262 -5.23 3.90 7.20
CA ILE A 262 -4.46 2.76 6.71
C ILE A 262 -3.07 3.26 6.32
N ASP A 263 -2.04 2.73 6.98
CA ASP A 263 -0.65 3.16 6.82
C ASP A 263 0.19 2.03 6.24
N LEU A 264 0.89 2.28 5.13
CA LEU A 264 1.92 1.41 4.58
C LEU A 264 3.25 2.13 4.73
N LEU A 265 4.07 1.66 5.68
CA LEU A 265 5.29 2.31 6.14
C LEU A 265 6.53 1.46 5.81
N GLU A 266 7.69 2.13 5.71
CA GLU A 266 9.01 1.48 5.66
C GLU A 266 9.14 0.43 4.53
N GLY A 267 8.62 0.74 3.34
CA GLY A 267 8.67 -0.17 2.18
C GLY A 267 7.63 -1.30 2.21
N ALA A 268 6.65 -1.26 3.14
CA ALA A 268 5.56 -2.21 3.22
C ALA A 268 4.79 -2.37 1.88
N ALA A 269 4.29 -3.56 1.62
CA ALA A 269 3.56 -3.83 0.39
C ALA A 269 2.27 -4.63 0.58
N ILE A 270 1.25 -4.29 -0.21
CA ILE A 270 0.11 -5.17 -0.50
C ILE A 270 0.27 -5.64 -1.94
N VAL A 271 0.31 -6.95 -2.15
CA VAL A 271 0.49 -7.58 -3.45
C VAL A 271 -0.66 -8.55 -3.68
N ALA A 272 -1.30 -8.54 -4.85
CA ALA A 272 -2.32 -9.51 -5.23
C ALA A 272 -2.12 -10.02 -6.67
N SER A 273 -2.65 -11.20 -7.00
CA SER A 273 -2.51 -11.83 -8.31
C SER A 273 -3.87 -12.07 -8.95
N ASN A 274 -4.26 -11.29 -9.97
CA ASN A 274 -5.58 -11.38 -10.61
C ASN A 274 -6.79 -11.15 -9.66
N GLN A 275 -6.59 -10.54 -8.49
CA GLN A 275 -7.62 -10.31 -7.47
C GLN A 275 -7.66 -8.84 -7.04
N ASP A 276 -8.84 -8.34 -6.66
CA ASP A 276 -9.04 -6.94 -6.25
C ASP A 276 -8.29 -6.61 -4.95
N VAL A 277 -7.84 -5.35 -4.83
CA VAL A 277 -7.34 -4.75 -3.59
C VAL A 277 -8.18 -3.51 -3.27
N ASN A 278 -8.87 -3.52 -2.13
CA ASN A 278 -9.79 -2.46 -1.72
C ASN A 278 -9.37 -1.88 -0.36
N LEU A 279 -8.96 -0.62 -0.32
CA LEU A 279 -8.66 0.10 0.92
C LEU A 279 -9.71 1.19 1.15
N VAL A 280 -10.37 1.16 2.31
CA VAL A 280 -11.36 2.15 2.72
C VAL A 280 -10.96 2.76 4.07
N ALA A 281 -10.64 4.04 4.10
CA ALA A 281 -10.34 4.77 5.33
C ALA A 281 -11.37 5.89 5.56
N THR A 282 -11.70 6.21 6.82
CA THR A 282 -12.56 7.38 7.11
C THR A 282 -11.78 8.69 7.26
N ASP A 283 -10.46 8.63 7.50
CA ASP A 283 -9.55 9.79 7.54
C ASP A 283 -8.48 9.71 6.45
N SER A 284 -7.56 8.74 6.50
CA SER A 284 -6.39 8.75 5.62
C SER A 284 -5.92 7.37 5.16
N ILE A 285 -5.54 7.27 3.88
CA ILE A 285 -4.65 6.23 3.38
C ILE A 285 -3.28 6.89 3.13
N GLU A 286 -2.24 6.39 3.78
CA GLU A 286 -0.88 6.95 3.70
C GLU A 286 0.11 5.85 3.30
N LEU A 287 0.77 6.03 2.17
CA LEU A 287 1.86 5.16 1.71
C LEU A 287 3.14 6.00 1.76
N SER A 288 4.04 5.66 2.67
CA SER A 288 5.27 6.43 2.90
C SER A 288 6.45 5.53 3.22
N GLY A 289 7.66 6.09 3.10
CA GLY A 289 8.89 5.39 3.42
C GLY A 289 9.43 4.49 2.30
N PHE A 290 10.75 4.33 2.36
CA PHE A 290 11.58 3.66 1.38
C PHE A 290 12.50 2.68 2.11
N ASP A 291 12.50 1.41 1.69
CA ASP A 291 13.47 0.42 2.16
C ASP A 291 14.81 0.63 1.41
N PRO A 292 15.89 1.05 2.10
CA PRO A 292 17.19 1.30 1.50
C PRO A 292 18.00 0.03 1.22
N VAL A 293 17.53 -1.15 1.64
CA VAL A 293 18.16 -2.45 1.39
C VAL A 293 17.67 -3.04 0.06
N ASP A 294 16.35 -3.06 -0.14
CA ASP A 294 15.70 -3.61 -1.35
C ASP A 294 15.44 -2.56 -2.45
N ASP A 295 15.70 -1.28 -2.17
CA ASP A 295 15.40 -0.12 -3.05
C ASP A 295 13.90 -0.11 -3.40
N ARG A 296 13.05 0.01 -2.36
CA ARG A 296 11.60 -0.20 -2.48
C ARG A 296 10.77 0.79 -1.66
N GLY A 297 10.06 1.68 -2.34
CA GLY A 297 8.98 2.48 -1.73
C GLY A 297 7.76 1.63 -1.35
N SER A 298 7.02 2.06 -0.33
CA SER A 298 5.76 1.40 0.10
C SER A 298 4.77 1.28 -1.06
N SER A 299 4.14 0.11 -1.27
CA SER A 299 3.39 -0.14 -2.51
C SER A 299 2.11 -0.96 -2.39
N ILE A 300 1.15 -0.68 -3.28
CA ILE A 300 -0.01 -1.53 -3.55
C ILE A 300 0.11 -2.02 -4.98
N ARG A 301 0.08 -3.35 -5.18
CA ARG A 301 0.41 -3.97 -6.46
C ARG A 301 -0.55 -5.10 -6.81
N ILE A 302 -1.10 -5.08 -8.03
CA ILE A 302 -1.72 -6.25 -8.65
C ILE A 302 -0.81 -6.74 -9.78
N ASN A 303 -0.61 -8.07 -9.87
CA ASN A 303 0.10 -8.73 -10.96
C ASN A 303 -0.80 -9.79 -11.63
N ASN A 304 -1.47 -9.41 -12.70
CA ASN A 304 -2.32 -10.28 -13.50
C ASN A 304 -1.45 -11.14 -14.43
N ARG A 305 -1.24 -12.41 -14.08
CA ARG A 305 -0.33 -13.33 -14.81
C ARG A 305 -1.01 -14.45 -15.58
N ASN A 306 -2.32 -14.63 -15.40
CA ASN A 306 -3.10 -15.61 -16.14
C ASN A 306 -3.97 -14.91 -17.21
N THR A 307 -4.64 -15.66 -18.09
CA THR A 307 -5.45 -15.09 -19.18
C THR A 307 -6.84 -14.63 -18.77
N GLN A 308 -7.19 -14.65 -17.48
CA GLN A 308 -8.47 -14.18 -16.97
C GLN A 308 -8.46 -12.65 -16.86
N ALA A 309 -9.61 -12.06 -16.50
CA ALA A 309 -9.64 -10.67 -16.06
C ALA A 309 -8.71 -10.45 -14.84
N GLY A 310 -8.11 -9.26 -14.79
CA GLY A 310 -7.32 -8.76 -13.68
C GLY A 310 -8.17 -8.05 -12.64
N GLY A 311 -7.61 -7.93 -11.43
CA GLY A 311 -8.23 -7.22 -10.33
C GLY A 311 -8.11 -5.71 -10.44
N ASN A 312 -8.94 -4.99 -9.69
CA ASN A 312 -8.93 -3.54 -9.55
C ASN A 312 -8.24 -3.13 -8.25
N ILE A 313 -7.58 -1.97 -8.24
CA ILE A 313 -7.14 -1.31 -7.01
C ILE A 313 -8.09 -0.15 -6.74
N THR A 314 -8.80 -0.20 -5.61
CA THR A 314 -9.72 0.85 -5.18
C THR A 314 -9.26 1.42 -3.85
N LEU A 315 -8.92 2.70 -3.80
CA LEU A 315 -8.58 3.42 -2.57
C LEU A 315 -9.61 4.52 -2.32
N THR A 316 -10.30 4.46 -1.19
CA THR A 316 -11.31 5.44 -0.79
C THR A 316 -10.95 6.02 0.56
N ALA A 317 -10.79 7.34 0.67
CA ALA A 317 -10.49 8.00 1.94
C ALA A 317 -11.06 9.42 2.03
N ASP A 318 -10.77 10.12 3.13
CA ASP A 318 -10.91 11.57 3.20
C ASP A 318 -9.63 12.25 2.67
N ARG A 319 -8.44 11.67 2.95
CA ARG A 319 -7.16 12.00 2.30
C ARG A 319 -6.45 10.75 1.79
N ILE A 320 -5.84 10.83 0.61
CA ILE A 320 -4.90 9.82 0.11
C ILE A 320 -3.55 10.50 -0.11
N HIS A 321 -2.48 9.99 0.51
CA HIS A 321 -1.14 10.56 0.43
C HIS A 321 -0.12 9.48 0.09
N LEU A 322 0.64 9.69 -0.98
CA LEU A 322 1.79 8.88 -1.37
C LEU A 322 3.05 9.75 -1.28
N THR A 323 4.09 9.29 -0.57
CA THR A 323 5.39 9.98 -0.44
C THR A 323 6.56 9.05 -0.70
N ASP A 324 7.78 9.60 -0.78
CA ASP A 324 9.04 8.84 -0.67
C ASP A 324 9.19 7.68 -1.67
N GLY A 325 8.65 7.85 -2.88
CA GLY A 325 8.68 6.82 -3.93
C GLY A 325 7.58 5.76 -3.81
N ALA A 326 6.59 5.95 -2.93
CA ALA A 326 5.44 5.07 -2.79
C ALA A 326 4.65 4.90 -4.10
N ALA A 327 4.12 3.70 -4.35
CA ALA A 327 3.54 3.37 -5.64
C ALA A 327 2.25 2.54 -5.59
N VAL A 328 1.30 2.86 -6.48
CA VAL A 328 0.07 2.07 -6.72
C VAL A 328 0.11 1.55 -8.15
N ILE A 329 0.14 0.23 -8.31
CA ILE A 329 0.55 -0.41 -9.56
C ILE A 329 -0.36 -1.57 -9.93
N ASN A 330 -0.89 -1.57 -11.15
CA ASN A 330 -1.62 -2.72 -11.70
C ASN A 330 -0.93 -3.18 -12.98
N LEU A 331 -0.32 -4.36 -12.91
CA LEU A 331 0.49 -4.97 -13.97
C LEU A 331 -0.23 -6.16 -14.57
N SER A 332 -0.29 -6.23 -15.89
CA SER A 332 -0.85 -7.38 -16.61
C SER A 332 0.14 -7.98 -17.60
N GLN A 333 0.11 -9.30 -17.69
CA GLN A 333 0.77 -10.06 -18.72
C GLN A 333 -0.06 -10.03 -20.03
N ALA A 334 0.60 -10.06 -21.18
CA ALA A 334 -0.04 -10.19 -22.48
C ALA A 334 -0.90 -11.46 -22.54
N GLY A 335 -2.13 -11.33 -23.02
CA GLY A 335 -3.14 -12.39 -23.03
C GLY A 335 -4.11 -12.38 -21.83
N VAL A 336 -3.91 -11.50 -20.84
CA VAL A 336 -4.95 -11.06 -19.89
C VAL A 336 -6.12 -10.44 -20.67
N GLU A 337 -7.37 -10.77 -20.32
CA GLU A 337 -8.58 -10.25 -21.00
C GLU A 337 -8.77 -8.74 -20.77
N SER A 338 -8.60 -8.31 -19.51
CA SER A 338 -8.66 -6.92 -19.06
C SER A 338 -7.81 -6.79 -17.82
N SER A 339 -7.08 -5.71 -17.66
CA SER A 339 -6.15 -5.53 -16.54
C SER A 339 -6.80 -5.13 -15.21
N GLY A 340 -8.11 -4.86 -15.20
CA GLY A 340 -8.75 -4.12 -14.12
C GLY A 340 -8.27 -2.66 -14.09
N ASN A 341 -8.78 -1.86 -13.15
CA ASN A 341 -8.52 -0.42 -13.08
C ASN A 341 -7.75 -0.03 -11.82
N ILE A 342 -7.26 1.21 -11.78
CA ILE A 342 -6.86 1.89 -10.53
C ILE A 342 -7.83 3.07 -10.31
N HIS A 343 -8.49 3.09 -9.17
CA HIS A 343 -9.35 4.20 -8.75
C HIS A 343 -8.98 4.70 -7.36
N LEU A 344 -8.68 6.00 -7.27
CA LEU A 344 -8.50 6.71 -6.01
C LEU A 344 -9.62 7.75 -5.88
N SER A 345 -10.34 7.73 -4.76
CA SER A 345 -11.39 8.69 -4.43
C SER A 345 -11.13 9.29 -3.04
N ALA A 346 -11.04 10.61 -2.94
CA ALA A 346 -10.81 11.29 -1.66
C ALA A 346 -11.78 12.47 -1.43
N THR A 347 -12.43 12.54 -0.26
CA THR A 347 -13.40 13.61 0.02
C THR A 347 -12.78 14.97 0.37
N ARG A 348 -11.47 15.03 0.67
CA ARG A 348 -10.69 16.29 0.83
C ARG A 348 -9.57 16.43 -0.19
N GLY A 349 -8.76 15.40 -0.42
CA GLY A 349 -7.67 15.51 -1.40
C GLY A 349 -6.81 14.26 -1.63
N ILE A 350 -6.21 14.19 -2.82
CA ILE A 350 -5.20 13.21 -3.22
C ILE A 350 -3.87 13.96 -3.41
N ARG A 351 -2.81 13.54 -2.73
CA ARG A 351 -1.47 14.12 -2.84
C ARG A 351 -0.44 13.04 -3.16
N LEU A 352 0.36 13.27 -4.19
CA LEU A 352 1.52 12.45 -4.54
C LEU A 352 2.76 13.35 -4.46
N ASP A 353 3.72 12.96 -3.65
CA ASP A 353 4.99 13.67 -3.48
C ASP A 353 6.16 12.89 -4.07
N GLY A 354 7.09 13.62 -4.69
CA GLY A 354 8.36 13.05 -5.11
C GLY A 354 9.27 12.68 -3.93
N SER A 355 10.24 11.79 -4.17
CA SER A 355 11.20 11.17 -3.21
C SER A 355 11.92 12.05 -2.18
N SER A 356 11.86 13.37 -2.26
CA SER A 356 12.68 14.39 -1.56
C SER A 356 14.21 14.29 -1.78
N GLU A 357 14.82 13.10 -1.74
CA GLU A 357 16.24 12.89 -1.91
C GLU A 357 16.71 13.27 -3.33
N ALA A 358 17.81 14.03 -3.40
CA ALA A 358 18.32 14.61 -4.66
C ALA A 358 18.85 13.57 -5.67
N ASN A 359 19.05 12.32 -5.23
CA ASN A 359 19.57 11.21 -6.06
C ASN A 359 18.54 10.11 -6.36
N MET A 360 17.30 10.20 -5.84
CA MET A 360 16.26 9.18 -6.05
C MET A 360 15.32 9.60 -7.18
N PRO A 361 15.41 9.02 -8.41
CA PRO A 361 14.66 9.53 -9.57
C PRO A 361 13.18 9.15 -9.61
N ILE A 362 12.70 8.44 -8.59
CA ILE A 362 11.34 7.89 -8.50
C ILE A 362 10.52 8.83 -7.62
N GLY A 363 9.65 9.65 -8.21
CA GLY A 363 8.57 10.24 -7.43
C GLY A 363 7.45 9.23 -7.19
N SER A 364 6.52 9.52 -6.28
CA SER A 364 5.38 8.63 -6.08
C SER A 364 4.62 8.38 -7.38
N LEU A 365 4.27 7.11 -7.61
CA LEU A 365 3.89 6.59 -8.92
C LEU A 365 2.53 5.90 -8.88
N ILE A 366 1.62 6.29 -9.77
CA ILE A 366 0.45 5.46 -10.09
C ILE A 366 0.63 4.91 -11.51
N LEU A 367 0.63 3.58 -11.64
CA LEU A 367 1.03 2.88 -12.87
C LEU A 367 0.04 1.78 -13.27
N GLN A 368 -0.54 1.92 -14.46
CA GLN A 368 -1.33 0.87 -15.11
C GLN A 368 -0.58 0.35 -16.34
N ASN A 369 -0.36 -0.96 -16.46
CA ASN A 369 0.49 -1.53 -17.52
C ASN A 369 0.01 -2.93 -17.96
N ASN A 370 0.11 -3.26 -19.25
CA ASN A 370 -0.19 -4.59 -19.81
C ASN A 370 1.00 -5.31 -20.45
N PHE A 371 2.23 -5.06 -19.98
CA PHE A 371 3.46 -5.63 -20.52
C PHE A 371 4.10 -6.73 -19.66
N ASN A 372 4.67 -7.73 -20.34
CA ASN A 372 5.28 -8.92 -19.75
C ASN A 372 6.54 -8.69 -18.90
N ASP A 373 7.07 -7.46 -18.87
CA ASP A 373 8.35 -7.18 -18.22
C ASP A 373 8.20 -6.57 -16.83
N LEU A 374 7.90 -7.44 -15.86
CA LEU A 374 8.03 -7.12 -14.43
C LEU A 374 9.45 -6.61 -14.11
N VAL A 375 10.50 -7.04 -14.83
CA VAL A 375 11.90 -6.70 -14.54
C VAL A 375 12.19 -5.25 -14.92
N GLY A 376 11.65 -4.74 -16.03
CA GLY A 376 11.73 -3.33 -16.40
C GLY A 376 11.03 -2.41 -15.40
N ILE A 377 9.88 -2.83 -14.86
CA ILE A 377 9.12 -2.05 -13.86
C ILE A 377 9.78 -2.14 -12.48
N SER A 378 10.28 -3.32 -12.08
CA SER A 378 11.17 -3.45 -10.93
C SER A 378 12.43 -2.59 -11.08
N ALA A 379 13.02 -2.47 -12.28
CA ALA A 379 14.16 -1.59 -12.51
C ALA A 379 13.81 -0.09 -12.45
N ARG A 380 12.54 0.30 -12.67
CA ARG A 380 12.09 1.65 -12.31
C ARG A 380 11.93 1.80 -10.81
N LEU A 381 11.32 0.83 -10.12
CA LEU A 381 11.14 0.85 -8.67
C LEU A 381 12.46 0.77 -7.88
N GLN A 382 13.50 0.15 -8.45
CA GLN A 382 14.79 -0.10 -7.78
C GLN A 382 15.96 0.75 -8.32
N ARG A 383 15.82 1.44 -9.46
CA ARG A 383 16.94 2.20 -10.09
C ARG A 383 16.52 3.41 -10.94
N GLY A 384 15.28 3.90 -10.83
CA GLY A 384 14.91 5.23 -11.35
C GLY A 384 15.23 5.50 -12.83
N SER A 385 15.15 4.49 -13.71
CA SER A 385 15.35 4.70 -15.15
C SER A 385 14.16 5.44 -15.75
N ALA A 386 14.37 6.68 -16.19
CA ALA A 386 13.36 7.47 -16.91
C ALA A 386 12.87 6.77 -18.20
N ASP A 387 13.67 5.88 -18.79
CA ASP A 387 13.30 5.04 -19.92
C ASP A 387 13.08 3.58 -19.51
N ILE A 388 11.82 3.10 -19.59
CA ILE A 388 11.54 1.70 -19.87
C ILE A 388 11.32 1.58 -21.38
N LEU A 389 12.42 1.41 -22.11
CA LEU A 389 12.41 0.92 -23.48
C LEU A 389 13.12 -0.44 -23.54
N THR A 390 12.65 -1.41 -22.77
CA THR A 390 13.09 -2.79 -22.88
C THR A 390 12.34 -3.49 -24.01
N VAL A 391 13.07 -3.88 -25.05
CA VAL A 391 12.53 -4.58 -26.22
C VAL A 391 12.26 -6.05 -25.88
N GLY A 392 11.07 -6.32 -25.34
CA GLY A 392 10.50 -7.67 -25.26
C GLY A 392 9.72 -8.02 -26.53
N SER A 393 9.62 -9.31 -26.88
CA SER A 393 8.77 -9.76 -27.98
C SER A 393 7.30 -9.51 -27.62
N ALA A 394 6.71 -8.48 -28.24
CA ALA A 394 5.27 -8.23 -28.16
C ALA A 394 4.53 -9.45 -28.75
N VAL A 395 3.72 -10.11 -27.91
CA VAL A 395 2.75 -11.13 -28.32
C VAL A 395 1.38 -10.51 -28.13
N ASP A 396 0.45 -10.75 -29.07
CA ASP A 396 -0.86 -10.07 -29.20
C ASP A 396 -1.53 -9.68 -27.87
N ALA A 397 -1.25 -8.47 -27.40
CA ALA A 397 -1.92 -7.88 -26.23
C ALA A 397 -3.29 -7.33 -26.67
N ALA A 398 -4.22 -8.26 -26.90
CA ALA A 398 -5.56 -7.97 -27.40
C ALA A 398 -6.57 -7.55 -26.29
N GLY A 399 -6.19 -7.71 -25.02
CA GLY A 399 -7.01 -7.31 -23.87
C GLY A 399 -6.88 -5.84 -23.49
N SER A 400 -7.80 -5.36 -22.65
CA SER A 400 -7.79 -3.97 -22.17
C SER A 400 -6.69 -3.71 -21.13
N THR A 401 -6.00 -2.58 -21.22
CA THR A 401 -5.05 -2.14 -20.19
C THR A 401 -5.77 -1.55 -18.97
N GLY A 402 -7.09 -1.35 -19.01
CA GLY A 402 -7.85 -0.67 -17.93
C GLY A 402 -7.61 0.84 -17.91
N ALA A 403 -8.02 1.52 -16.85
CA ALA A 403 -7.85 2.98 -16.72
C ALA A 403 -7.39 3.40 -15.32
N ILE A 404 -6.82 4.61 -15.21
CA ILE A 404 -6.55 5.28 -13.94
C ILE A 404 -7.57 6.39 -13.75
N THR A 405 -8.26 6.44 -12.61
CA THR A 405 -9.18 7.54 -12.26
C THR A 405 -8.88 8.08 -10.86
N LEU A 406 -8.51 9.37 -10.78
CA LEU A 406 -8.31 10.09 -9.52
C LEU A 406 -9.45 11.11 -9.34
N GLU A 407 -10.17 11.06 -8.22
CA GLU A 407 -11.28 11.95 -7.92
C GLU A 407 -11.14 12.56 -6.51
N ALA A 408 -11.13 13.89 -6.42
CA ALA A 408 -11.13 14.63 -5.15
C ALA A 408 -11.57 16.09 -5.33
N PRO A 409 -11.70 16.91 -4.27
CA PRO A 409 -11.69 18.36 -4.41
C PRO A 409 -10.33 18.89 -4.87
N VAL A 410 -9.26 18.42 -4.24
CA VAL A 410 -7.88 18.84 -4.52
C VAL A 410 -7.03 17.64 -4.94
N ILE A 411 -6.33 17.75 -6.07
CA ILE A 411 -5.36 16.76 -6.53
C ILE A 411 -4.01 17.46 -6.73
N GLU A 412 -2.97 17.00 -6.03
CA GLU A 412 -1.62 17.59 -6.05
C GLU A 412 -0.57 16.55 -6.42
N LEU A 413 0.21 16.82 -7.48
CA LEU A 413 1.36 16.01 -7.91
C LEU A 413 2.63 16.88 -7.82
N GLN A 414 3.46 16.65 -6.81
CA GLN A 414 4.59 17.53 -6.49
C GLN A 414 5.94 16.81 -6.59
N ASP A 415 7.00 17.58 -6.85
CA ASP A 415 8.40 17.17 -6.78
C ASP A 415 8.83 15.93 -7.58
N GLY A 416 8.11 15.61 -8.66
CA GLY A 416 8.40 14.48 -9.56
C GLY A 416 7.41 13.33 -9.51
N ALA A 417 6.25 13.49 -8.86
CA ALA A 417 5.18 12.51 -8.89
C ALA A 417 4.68 12.19 -10.31
N GLU A 418 4.43 10.91 -10.59
CA GLU A 418 3.98 10.42 -11.90
C GLU A 418 2.64 9.67 -11.82
N VAL A 419 1.75 9.91 -12.79
CA VAL A 419 0.54 9.09 -13.04
C VAL A 419 0.57 8.64 -14.49
N THR A 420 0.80 7.35 -14.72
CA THR A 420 1.22 6.86 -16.04
C THR A 420 0.48 5.59 -16.45
N THR A 421 -0.02 5.56 -17.69
CA THR A 421 -0.51 4.34 -18.34
C THR A 421 0.44 3.91 -19.45
N PHE A 422 0.74 2.60 -19.51
CA PHE A 422 1.47 1.99 -20.62
C PHE A 422 0.61 0.93 -21.28
N ALA A 423 0.12 1.23 -22.49
CA ALA A 423 -0.64 0.31 -23.31
C ALA A 423 0.25 -0.26 -24.43
N TYR A 424 0.32 -1.58 -24.53
CA TYR A 424 1.06 -2.30 -25.57
C TYR A 424 0.10 -3.00 -26.54
N GLY A 425 0.57 -3.21 -27.78
CA GLY A 425 -0.25 -3.77 -28.85
C GLY A 425 -1.42 -2.84 -29.18
N ARG A 426 -2.62 -3.42 -29.30
CA ARG A 426 -3.88 -2.71 -29.62
C ARG A 426 -4.65 -2.23 -28.39
N ALA A 427 -4.15 -2.54 -27.20
CA ALA A 427 -4.72 -2.04 -25.97
C ALA A 427 -4.62 -0.50 -25.88
N SER A 428 -5.42 0.07 -24.99
CA SER A 428 -5.42 1.49 -24.63
C SER A 428 -5.72 1.59 -23.14
N ALA A 429 -5.26 2.66 -22.49
CA ALA A 429 -5.55 2.95 -21.10
C ALA A 429 -5.62 4.46 -20.85
N ASP A 430 -6.81 4.93 -20.51
CA ASP A 430 -7.09 6.34 -20.29
C ASP A 430 -6.71 6.76 -18.87
N ILE A 431 -6.42 8.06 -18.69
CA ILE A 431 -6.23 8.69 -17.38
C ILE A 431 -7.31 9.75 -17.20
N THR A 432 -8.10 9.64 -16.14
CA THR A 432 -9.13 10.63 -15.79
C THR A 432 -8.80 11.29 -14.45
N LEU A 433 -8.70 12.62 -14.45
CA LEU A 433 -8.47 13.45 -13.26
C LEU A 433 -9.67 14.37 -13.03
N LEU A 434 -10.37 14.17 -11.91
CA LEU A 434 -11.56 14.91 -11.51
C LEU A 434 -11.26 15.67 -10.20
N ALA A 435 -10.95 16.97 -10.30
CA ALA A 435 -10.61 17.81 -9.16
C ALA A 435 -11.63 18.93 -8.96
N SER A 436 -12.65 18.75 -8.10
CA SER A 436 -13.80 19.66 -8.05
C SER A 436 -13.49 21.10 -7.60
N ASP A 437 -12.31 21.34 -7.02
CA ASP A 437 -11.73 22.67 -6.77
C ASP A 437 -10.46 22.85 -7.61
N ARG A 438 -9.40 22.07 -7.36
CA ARG A 438 -8.06 22.35 -7.90
C ARG A 438 -7.21 21.12 -8.23
N LEU A 439 -6.65 21.11 -9.43
CA LEU A 439 -5.58 20.22 -9.86
C LEU A 439 -4.27 21.02 -9.98
N GLU A 440 -3.24 20.62 -9.25
CA GLU A 440 -1.90 21.21 -9.32
C GLU A 440 -0.83 20.15 -9.61
N LEU A 441 -0.03 20.38 -10.66
CA LEU A 441 1.21 19.66 -10.92
C LEU A 441 2.38 20.65 -10.81
N SER A 442 3.37 20.34 -9.97
CA SER A 442 4.61 21.11 -9.86
C SER A 442 5.80 20.18 -9.83
N GLY A 443 6.71 20.28 -10.82
CA GLY A 443 7.97 19.55 -10.80
C GLY A 443 8.99 20.18 -9.84
N ARG A 444 10.15 19.53 -9.67
CA ARG A 444 11.29 20.19 -9.03
C ARG A 444 11.82 21.27 -9.96
N GLY A 445 11.67 22.54 -9.58
CA GLY A 445 12.30 23.67 -10.27
C GLY A 445 13.80 23.44 -10.47
N ARG A 446 14.36 23.96 -11.56
CA ARG A 446 15.60 23.47 -12.20
C ARG A 446 16.91 23.58 -11.39
N GLU A 447 17.03 22.81 -10.31
CA GLU A 447 18.30 22.31 -9.81
C GLU A 447 18.63 21.02 -10.57
N THR A 448 19.19 21.16 -11.78
CA THR A 448 19.92 20.05 -12.41
C THR A 448 21.04 19.63 -11.46
N PRO A 449 21.05 18.40 -10.91
CA PRO A 449 22.16 17.97 -10.08
C PRO A 449 23.44 17.96 -10.92
N SER A 450 24.60 18.08 -10.26
CA SER A 450 25.89 18.27 -10.95
C SER A 450 26.35 17.08 -11.81
N ASP A 451 25.60 15.97 -11.81
CA ASP A 451 25.79 14.77 -12.62
C ASP A 451 25.06 14.82 -13.98
N GLY A 452 24.16 15.79 -14.19
CA GLY A 452 23.34 15.91 -15.39
C GLY A 452 22.05 15.09 -15.39
N SER A 453 21.60 14.60 -14.23
CA SER A 453 20.29 13.96 -14.08
C SER A 453 19.16 14.92 -14.47
N LEU A 454 18.10 14.38 -15.08
CA LEU A 454 16.93 15.15 -15.49
C LEU A 454 16.15 15.62 -14.25
N ALA A 455 15.71 16.88 -14.25
CA ALA A 455 14.83 17.38 -13.20
C ALA A 455 13.53 16.57 -13.18
N SER A 456 13.18 16.00 -12.02
CA SER A 456 11.97 15.19 -11.83
C SER A 456 10.74 16.08 -11.92
N SER A 457 10.24 16.21 -13.15
CA SER A 457 9.08 17.00 -13.51
C SER A 457 7.83 16.17 -13.28
N SER A 458 6.93 16.62 -12.41
CA SER A 458 5.68 15.89 -12.14
C SER A 458 4.87 15.75 -13.42
N ALA A 459 4.43 14.54 -13.74
CA ALA A 459 3.91 14.22 -15.05
C ALA A 459 2.70 13.27 -15.01
N VAL A 460 1.79 13.49 -15.96
CA VAL A 460 0.65 12.60 -16.20
C VAL A 460 0.71 12.15 -17.65
N GLN A 461 0.86 10.85 -17.88
CA GLN A 461 1.36 10.33 -19.15
C GLN A 461 0.59 9.11 -19.65
N SER A 462 0.00 9.15 -20.85
CA SER A 462 -0.49 7.94 -21.52
C SER A 462 0.42 7.56 -22.67
N ARG A 463 0.95 6.34 -22.64
CA ARG A 463 2.05 5.90 -23.51
C ARG A 463 1.73 4.59 -24.23
N ASN A 464 2.02 4.54 -25.54
CA ASN A 464 2.06 3.29 -26.30
C ASN A 464 3.36 3.19 -27.15
N PRO A 465 4.35 2.37 -26.75
CA PRO A 465 5.65 2.29 -27.42
C PRO A 465 5.64 1.56 -28.78
N GLY A 466 4.48 1.11 -29.28
CA GLY A 466 4.24 1.04 -30.72
C GLY A 466 5.12 0.13 -31.57
N PHE A 467 5.41 -1.09 -31.10
CA PHE A 467 6.27 -2.07 -31.77
C PHE A 467 5.63 -2.77 -33.00
N GLY A 468 5.18 -1.99 -33.99
CA GLY A 468 4.97 -2.45 -35.38
C GLY A 468 3.56 -2.86 -35.80
N GLU A 469 2.65 -3.15 -34.87
CA GLU A 469 1.25 -3.46 -35.22
C GLU A 469 0.46 -2.24 -35.73
N ALA A 470 -0.40 -2.48 -36.72
CA ALA A 470 -1.38 -1.47 -37.16
C ALA A 470 -2.57 -1.44 -36.19
N GLY A 471 -2.84 -0.27 -35.60
CA GLY A 471 -3.96 -0.07 -34.67
C GLY A 471 -3.58 0.15 -33.21
N ALA A 472 -2.29 0.21 -32.88
CA ALA A 472 -1.82 0.63 -31.55
C ALA A 472 -2.31 2.06 -31.21
N ARG A 473 -2.74 2.27 -29.96
CA ARG A 473 -3.17 3.57 -29.45
C ARG A 473 -2.67 3.83 -28.04
N ALA A 474 -2.20 5.04 -27.75
CA ALA A 474 -2.19 5.52 -26.37
C ALA A 474 -3.62 5.92 -25.97
N GLY A 475 -3.90 5.92 -24.67
CA GLY A 475 -5.18 6.38 -24.15
C GLY A 475 -5.29 7.90 -24.09
N ASP A 476 -6.49 8.36 -23.81
CA ASP A 476 -6.79 9.78 -23.63
C ASP A 476 -6.47 10.21 -22.20
N ILE A 477 -6.03 11.46 -22.02
CA ILE A 477 -5.95 12.13 -20.73
C ILE A 477 -7.13 13.10 -20.64
N VAL A 478 -8.03 12.86 -19.68
CA VAL A 478 -9.21 13.70 -19.43
C VAL A 478 -9.05 14.40 -18.09
N VAL A 479 -9.07 15.73 -18.11
CA VAL A 479 -8.96 16.60 -16.92
C VAL A 479 -10.23 17.42 -16.78
N ARG A 480 -10.83 17.39 -15.60
CA ARG A 480 -11.97 18.24 -15.20
C ARG A 480 -11.66 18.87 -13.85
N ALA A 481 -11.49 20.19 -13.79
CA ALA A 481 -11.24 20.88 -12.53
C ALA A 481 -11.70 22.34 -12.51
N GLY A 482 -11.88 22.97 -11.34
CA GLY A 482 -12.05 24.43 -11.27
C GLY A 482 -10.77 25.15 -11.74
N ASP A 483 -9.69 24.95 -11.01
CA ASP A 483 -8.35 25.42 -11.35
C ASP A 483 -7.45 24.27 -11.82
N VAL A 484 -6.79 24.42 -12.97
CA VAL A 484 -5.67 23.57 -13.41
C VAL A 484 -4.39 24.41 -13.44
N VAL A 485 -3.42 24.04 -12.62
CA VAL A 485 -2.12 24.73 -12.54
C VAL A 485 -0.99 23.75 -12.83
N LEU A 486 -0.21 24.02 -13.87
CA LEU A 486 1.06 23.35 -14.11
C LEU A 486 2.19 24.37 -13.95
N ARG A 487 3.23 23.98 -13.22
CA ARG A 487 4.43 24.81 -13.03
C ARG A 487 5.70 23.98 -12.92
N ASP A 488 6.83 24.67 -12.96
CA ASP A 488 8.14 24.09 -12.60
C ASP A 488 8.48 22.82 -13.41
N GLY A 489 8.20 22.85 -14.72
CA GLY A 489 8.46 21.76 -15.67
C GLY A 489 7.34 20.71 -15.79
N ALA A 490 6.29 20.80 -14.97
CA ALA A 490 5.20 19.81 -14.95
C ALA A 490 4.49 19.64 -16.30
N SER A 491 3.99 18.43 -16.58
CA SER A 491 3.44 18.12 -17.91
C SER A 491 2.26 17.12 -17.95
N PHE A 492 1.41 17.32 -18.96
CA PHE A 492 0.53 16.28 -19.49
C PHE A 492 1.11 15.78 -20.82
N ALA A 493 1.22 14.46 -21.03
CA ALA A 493 1.76 13.89 -22.26
C ALA A 493 0.97 12.68 -22.78
N VAL A 494 0.65 12.68 -24.08
CA VAL A 494 0.14 11.52 -24.81
C VAL A 494 1.15 11.13 -25.89
N ASP A 495 1.79 9.97 -25.70
CA ASP A 495 2.93 9.54 -26.51
C ASP A 495 2.65 8.22 -27.21
N THR A 496 2.91 8.16 -28.52
CA THR A 496 2.94 6.91 -29.27
C THR A 496 4.27 6.71 -29.99
N ALA A 497 4.54 5.49 -30.44
CA ALA A 497 5.60 5.23 -31.38
C ALA A 497 5.16 4.34 -32.55
N GLY A 498 6.02 4.20 -33.56
CA GLY A 498 5.80 3.31 -34.70
C GLY A 498 4.50 3.62 -35.45
N ARG A 499 3.69 2.60 -35.75
CA ARG A 499 2.41 2.76 -36.47
C ARG A 499 1.24 3.24 -35.60
N GLY A 500 1.48 3.59 -34.34
CA GLY A 500 0.43 3.93 -33.39
C GLY A 500 -0.16 5.34 -33.56
N HIS A 501 -1.27 5.59 -32.87
CA HIS A 501 -1.85 6.91 -32.68
C HIS A 501 -1.74 7.30 -31.20
N ALA A 502 -1.24 8.49 -30.89
CA ALA A 502 -1.36 9.03 -29.54
C ALA A 502 -2.82 9.41 -29.26
N GLY A 503 -3.25 9.28 -28.01
CA GLY A 503 -4.57 9.70 -27.57
C GLY A 503 -4.73 11.22 -27.55
N ALA A 504 -5.85 11.70 -27.03
CA ALA A 504 -6.12 13.12 -26.85
C ALA A 504 -5.81 13.59 -25.42
N ILE A 505 -5.43 14.86 -25.28
CA ILE A 505 -5.50 15.58 -24.00
C ILE A 505 -6.74 16.47 -24.04
N LEU A 506 -7.72 16.22 -23.18
CA LEU A 506 -8.92 17.03 -23.00
C LEU A 506 -8.87 17.69 -21.63
N ILE A 507 -8.81 19.03 -21.59
CA ILE A 507 -8.89 19.81 -20.34
C ILE A 507 -10.15 20.65 -20.38
N GLU A 508 -11.03 20.45 -19.40
CA GLU A 508 -12.19 21.32 -19.13
C GLU A 508 -12.01 21.95 -17.74
N ALA A 509 -11.87 23.27 -17.67
CA ALA A 509 -11.64 23.98 -16.41
C ALA A 509 -12.16 25.42 -16.39
N ASP A 510 -12.29 26.05 -15.23
CA ASP A 510 -12.57 27.50 -15.17
C ASP A 510 -11.29 28.29 -15.51
N ARG A 511 -10.16 27.86 -14.93
CA ARG A 511 -8.85 28.50 -15.12
C ARG A 511 -7.75 27.49 -15.43
N LEU A 512 -7.04 27.68 -16.53
CA LEU A 512 -5.80 26.96 -16.84
C LEU A 512 -4.60 27.90 -16.71
N ALA A 513 -3.60 27.52 -15.91
CA ALA A 513 -2.32 28.22 -15.79
C ALA A 513 -1.17 27.27 -16.16
N LEU A 514 -0.41 27.63 -17.20
CA LEU A 514 0.86 26.98 -17.56
C LEU A 514 2.00 27.97 -17.27
N LEU A 515 2.88 27.64 -16.33
CA LEU A 515 3.87 28.53 -15.74
C LEU A 515 5.29 27.93 -15.86
N GLY A 516 6.27 28.77 -16.24
CA GLY A 516 7.65 28.34 -16.46
C GLY A 516 7.77 27.42 -17.66
N GLU A 517 8.47 26.29 -17.49
CA GLU A 517 8.72 25.29 -18.54
C GLU A 517 7.62 24.19 -18.62
N SER A 518 6.46 24.38 -17.99
CA SER A 518 5.35 23.42 -18.03
C SER A 518 4.70 23.30 -19.41
N GLY A 519 4.12 22.14 -19.76
CA GLY A 519 3.50 21.95 -21.07
C GLY A 519 2.46 20.84 -21.23
N LEU A 520 1.76 20.89 -22.35
CA LEU A 520 0.85 19.85 -22.85
C LEU A 520 1.47 19.26 -24.11
N TYR A 521 1.73 17.96 -24.13
CA TYR A 521 2.48 17.30 -25.20
C TYR A 521 1.67 16.19 -25.85
N SER A 522 1.72 16.14 -27.18
CA SER A 522 1.13 15.07 -27.99
C SER A 522 2.18 14.68 -29.02
N SER A 523 2.72 13.47 -28.91
CA SER A 523 3.93 13.07 -29.64
C SER A 523 3.77 11.73 -30.37
N SER A 524 4.52 11.59 -31.45
CA SER A 524 4.68 10.31 -32.14
C SER A 524 6.13 10.13 -32.60
N THR A 525 6.79 9.11 -32.07
CA THR A 525 8.18 8.77 -32.43
C THR A 525 8.20 7.69 -33.50
N ALA A 526 8.81 7.95 -34.64
CA ALA A 526 8.95 6.93 -35.69
C ALA A 526 9.88 5.79 -35.24
N THR A 527 9.41 4.54 -35.32
CA THR A 527 10.25 3.35 -35.02
C THR A 527 10.67 2.66 -36.31
N THR A 528 11.82 1.99 -36.28
CA THR A 528 12.26 1.12 -37.37
C THR A 528 11.54 -0.22 -37.29
N ALA A 529 10.62 -0.48 -38.21
CA ALA A 529 9.93 -1.76 -38.31
C ALA A 529 10.46 -2.60 -39.47
N LEU A 530 10.41 -3.92 -39.32
CA LEU A 530 10.58 -4.85 -40.44
C LEU A 530 9.33 -4.79 -41.31
N LEU A 531 9.45 -4.30 -42.55
CA LEU A 531 8.35 -4.35 -43.51
C LEU A 531 8.28 -5.77 -44.12
N GLU A 532 7.22 -6.50 -43.77
CA GLU A 532 7.02 -7.94 -44.08
C GLU A 532 7.22 -8.29 -45.56
N GLU A 533 6.87 -7.41 -46.49
CA GLU A 533 6.93 -7.71 -47.93
C GLU A 533 8.34 -7.69 -48.54
N ASN A 534 9.34 -7.03 -47.95
CA ASN A 534 10.64 -6.83 -48.62
C ASN A 534 11.88 -6.81 -47.72
N GLY A 535 11.76 -6.99 -46.40
CA GLY A 535 12.93 -6.95 -45.48
C GLY A 535 13.64 -5.59 -45.43
N LEU A 536 12.97 -4.53 -45.89
CA LEU A 536 13.49 -3.17 -45.90
C LEU A 536 13.17 -2.50 -44.55
N PHE A 537 14.21 -2.04 -43.85
CA PHE A 537 14.05 -1.26 -42.62
C PHE A 537 13.55 0.15 -42.99
N GLY A 538 12.29 0.43 -42.65
CA GLY A 538 11.68 1.76 -42.79
C GLY A 538 11.39 2.35 -41.42
N ALA A 539 11.68 3.63 -41.23
CA ALA A 539 11.09 4.39 -40.14
C ALA A 539 9.59 4.55 -40.45
N VAL A 540 8.73 4.00 -39.59
CA VAL A 540 7.28 4.16 -39.74
C VAL A 540 6.81 5.18 -38.70
N PRO A 541 6.40 6.39 -39.14
CA PRO A 541 5.84 7.38 -38.23
C PRO A 541 4.40 7.02 -37.88
N GLY A 542 4.00 7.40 -36.67
CA GLY A 542 2.62 7.28 -36.20
C GLY A 542 1.91 8.61 -36.34
N GLN A 543 0.86 8.80 -35.55
CA GLN A 543 0.11 10.04 -35.51
C GLN A 543 0.08 10.60 -34.09
N ALA A 544 0.52 11.85 -33.93
CA ALA A 544 0.23 12.60 -32.72
C ALA A 544 -1.29 12.84 -32.61
N GLY A 545 -1.83 12.78 -31.41
CA GLY A 545 -3.24 13.02 -31.12
C GLY A 545 -3.56 14.49 -30.86
N ARG A 546 -4.79 14.76 -30.40
CA ARG A 546 -5.33 16.12 -30.27
C ARG A 546 -5.19 16.67 -28.86
N ILE A 547 -4.88 17.96 -28.74
CA ILE A 547 -5.04 18.71 -27.48
C ILE A 547 -6.29 19.60 -27.63
N ASP A 548 -7.28 19.44 -26.75
CA ASP A 548 -8.51 20.24 -26.67
C ASP A 548 -8.60 20.89 -25.28
N VAL A 549 -8.55 22.22 -25.23
CA VAL A 549 -8.60 22.99 -23.98
C VAL A 549 -9.84 23.87 -23.99
N ARG A 550 -10.69 23.69 -22.99
CA ARG A 550 -11.89 24.48 -22.75
C ARG A 550 -11.76 25.13 -21.38
N ALA A 551 -11.37 26.40 -21.37
CA ALA A 551 -11.32 27.17 -20.14
C ALA A 551 -11.86 28.59 -20.30
N GLU A 552 -12.46 29.12 -19.23
CA GLU A 552 -12.91 30.53 -19.20
C GLU A 552 -11.72 31.49 -19.27
N SER A 553 -10.60 31.12 -18.65
CA SER A 553 -9.34 31.85 -18.77
C SER A 553 -8.12 30.92 -18.89
N VAL A 554 -7.17 31.34 -19.73
CA VAL A 554 -5.88 30.66 -19.92
C VAL A 554 -4.76 31.66 -19.64
N ARG A 555 -3.86 31.31 -18.71
CA ARG A 555 -2.64 32.05 -18.42
C ARG A 555 -1.43 31.24 -18.87
N LEU A 556 -0.61 31.84 -19.72
CA LEU A 556 0.70 31.32 -20.11
C LEU A 556 1.77 32.30 -19.62
N SER A 557 2.80 31.82 -18.93
CA SER A 557 4.01 32.60 -18.65
C SER A 557 5.23 31.71 -18.72
N GLY A 558 6.13 31.98 -19.67
CA GLY A 558 7.41 31.27 -19.79
C GLY A 558 8.41 31.63 -18.69
N ALA A 559 9.61 31.05 -18.81
CA ALA A 559 10.78 31.34 -17.98
C ALA A 559 11.38 32.74 -18.24
#